data_AF-A0A497JEE5-F1
#
_entry.id   AF-A0A497JEE5-F1
#
_cell.length_a   1.000
_cell.length_b   1.000
_cell.length_c   1.000
_cell.angle_alpha   90.00
_cell.angle_beta   90.00
_cell.angle_gamma   90.00
#
_symmetry.space_group_name_H-M   'P 1'
#
loop_
_entity.id
_entity.type
_entity.pdbx_description
1 polymer ?
#
loop_
_entity_poly.entity_id
_entity_poly.type
_entity_poly.pdbx_seq_one_letter_code
_entity_poly.pdbx_strand_id
1 'polypeptide(L)'
;MCNLPSKFRIYVRALHCPTRWKILKIIGRNLRSTREIYDALTKSGVTISMSGLYYHLSELHRAGIIEVAEYREVGGGAPEKVWKLKKKRIVIDLLEEA
;
A
#
# COMPACT_ATOMS: atom_id res chain seq x y z
N MET A 1 -12.98 22.17 -13.25
CA MET A 1 -12.21 21.12 -12.53
C MET A 1 -12.87 20.90 -11.18
N CYS A 2 -13.41 19.71 -10.89
CA CYS A 2 -14.05 19.46 -9.59
C CYS A 2 -12.98 19.45 -8.48
N ASN A 3 -13.12 20.35 -7.52
CA ASN A 3 -12.30 20.38 -6.30
C ASN A 3 -12.79 19.27 -5.36
N LEU A 4 -12.27 18.06 -5.56
CA LEU A 4 -12.44 17.00 -4.57
C LEU A 4 -11.70 17.40 -3.27
N PRO A 5 -12.32 17.22 -2.09
CA PRO A 5 -11.67 17.44 -0.81
C PRO A 5 -10.30 16.74 -0.77
N SER A 6 -9.28 17.40 -0.24
CA SER A 6 -7.88 16.92 -0.35
C SER A 6 -7.71 15.48 0.14
N LYS A 7 -8.49 15.08 1.15
CA LYS A 7 -8.54 13.73 1.72
C LYS A 7 -9.02 12.69 0.71
N PHE A 8 -10.09 12.96 -0.05
CA PHE A 8 -10.62 12.03 -1.04
C PHE A 8 -9.63 11.78 -2.18
N ARG A 9 -9.00 12.85 -2.68
CA ARG A 9 -8.00 12.77 -3.76
C ARG A 9 -6.81 11.87 -3.41
N ILE A 10 -6.37 11.89 -2.15
CA ILE A 10 -5.27 11.03 -1.66
C ILE A 10 -5.67 9.55 -1.75
N TYR A 11 -6.89 9.19 -1.34
CA TYR A 11 -7.36 7.81 -1.43
C TYR A 11 -7.58 7.37 -2.89
N VAL A 12 -8.17 8.21 -3.74
CA VAL A 12 -8.33 7.90 -5.18
C VAL A 12 -6.96 7.66 -5.83
N ARG A 13 -5.98 8.54 -5.56
CA ARG A 13 -4.61 8.36 -6.04
C ARG A 13 -4.02 7.03 -5.56
N ALA A 14 -4.18 6.67 -4.29
CA ALA A 14 -3.66 5.42 -3.73
C ALA A 14 -4.44 4.17 -4.19
N LEU A 15 -5.72 4.27 -4.55
CA LEU A 15 -6.57 3.10 -4.82
C LEU A 15 -6.97 2.91 -6.30
N HIS A 16 -6.67 3.85 -7.21
CA HIS A 16 -7.02 3.66 -8.63
C HIS A 16 -6.25 2.53 -9.33
N CYS A 17 -5.11 2.08 -8.78
CA CYS A 17 -4.22 1.12 -9.44
C CYS A 17 -4.51 -0.32 -8.97
N PRO A 18 -4.80 -1.27 -9.89
CA PRO A 18 -5.06 -2.66 -9.54
C PRO A 18 -3.91 -3.36 -8.78
N THR A 19 -2.66 -3.02 -9.09
CA THR A 19 -1.49 -3.56 -8.39
C THR A 19 -1.51 -3.22 -6.90
N ARG A 20 -1.94 -2.00 -6.53
CA ARG A 20 -2.08 -1.60 -5.13
C ARG A 20 -3.16 -2.41 -4.40
N TRP A 21 -4.25 -2.77 -5.07
CA TRP A 21 -5.23 -3.69 -4.49
C TRP A 21 -4.68 -5.10 -4.29
N LYS A 22 -3.87 -5.61 -5.22
CA LYS A 22 -3.18 -6.89 -5.05
C LYS A 22 -2.23 -6.86 -3.84
N ILE A 23 -1.46 -5.78 -3.67
CA ILE A 23 -0.61 -5.55 -2.49
C ILE A 23 -1.43 -5.59 -1.20
N LEU A 24 -2.56 -4.87 -1.13
CA LEU A 24 -3.43 -4.86 0.05
C LEU A 24 -3.97 -6.25 0.39
N LYS A 25 -4.32 -7.06 -0.63
CA LYS A 25 -4.75 -8.45 -0.44
C LYS A 25 -3.63 -9.35 0.08
N ILE A 26 -2.40 -9.18 -0.43
CA ILE A 26 -1.22 -9.95 -0.02
C ILE A 26 -0.85 -9.64 1.44
N ILE A 27 -0.88 -8.36 1.84
CA ILE A 27 -0.68 -7.94 3.23
C ILE A 27 -1.81 -8.51 4.10
N GLY A 28 -3.05 -8.30 3.69
CA GLY A 28 -4.23 -8.85 4.36
C GLY A 28 -4.28 -8.46 5.84
N ARG A 29 -4.40 -9.45 6.73
CA ARG A 29 -4.39 -9.24 8.20
C ARG A 29 -3.03 -9.51 8.85
N ASN A 30 -2.02 -9.82 8.05
CA ASN A 30 -0.71 -10.25 8.53
C ASN A 30 0.34 -9.14 8.35
N LEU A 31 1.53 -9.39 8.92
CA LEU A 31 2.73 -8.64 8.62
C LEU A 31 3.39 -9.23 7.36
N ARG A 32 3.82 -8.37 6.43
CA ARG A 32 4.56 -8.80 5.23
C ARG A 32 5.73 -7.89 4.95
N SER A 33 6.90 -8.47 4.74
CA SER A 33 8.07 -7.76 4.28
C SER A 33 7.92 -7.30 2.83
N THR A 34 8.74 -6.34 2.40
CA THR A 34 8.72 -5.85 1.01
C THR A 34 9.01 -6.99 0.03
N ARG A 35 9.93 -7.88 0.36
CA ARG A 35 10.32 -9.06 -0.39
C ARG A 35 9.20 -10.09 -0.45
N GLU A 36 8.55 -10.38 0.68
CA GLU A 36 7.38 -11.29 0.69
C GLU A 36 6.28 -10.77 -0.24
N ILE A 37 6.04 -9.46 -0.27
CA ILE A 37 5.06 -8.83 -1.16
C ILE A 37 5.50 -8.95 -2.62
N TYR A 38 6.78 -8.66 -2.91
CA TYR A 38 7.35 -8.78 -4.25
C TYR A 38 7.19 -10.20 -4.80
N ASP A 39 7.65 -11.20 -4.04
CA ASP A 39 7.62 -12.60 -4.45
C ASP A 39 6.18 -13.09 -4.67
N ALA A 40 5.24 -12.67 -3.82
CA ALA A 40 3.82 -13.00 -3.98
C ALA A 40 3.21 -12.33 -5.23
N LEU A 41 3.57 -11.09 -5.54
CA LEU A 41 3.14 -10.41 -6.77
C LEU A 41 3.67 -11.13 -8.01
N THR A 42 4.95 -11.46 -8.05
CA THR A 42 5.57 -12.19 -9.18
C THR A 42 4.95 -13.57 -9.36
N LYS A 43 4.73 -14.33 -8.26
CA LYS A 43 4.02 -15.62 -8.30
C LYS A 43 2.58 -15.50 -8.83
N SER A 44 1.93 -14.34 -8.64
CA SER A 44 0.60 -14.05 -9.19
C SER A 44 0.61 -13.52 -10.64
N GLY A 45 1.76 -13.55 -11.31
CA GLY A 45 1.93 -13.11 -12.70
C GLY A 45 2.05 -11.59 -12.87
N VAL A 46 2.30 -10.83 -11.80
CA VAL A 46 2.53 -9.37 -11.91
C VAL A 46 4.00 -9.12 -12.20
N THR A 47 4.28 -8.56 -13.38
CA THR A 47 5.61 -8.04 -13.73
C THR A 47 5.80 -6.66 -13.10
N ILE A 48 6.73 -6.55 -12.15
CA ILE A 48 7.06 -5.30 -11.47
C ILE A 48 8.53 -5.29 -11.06
N SER A 49 9.17 -4.12 -11.07
CA SER A 49 10.50 -3.93 -10.48
C SER A 49 10.42 -3.66 -8.97
N MET A 50 11.52 -3.86 -8.24
CA MET A 50 11.58 -3.48 -6.83
C MET A 50 11.32 -1.98 -6.61
N SER A 51 11.85 -1.10 -7.47
CA SER A 51 11.58 0.34 -7.41
C SER A 51 10.10 0.67 -7.63
N GLY A 52 9.43 -0.03 -8.56
CA GLY A 52 7.99 0.09 -8.78
C GLY A 52 7.18 -0.36 -7.56
N LEU A 53 7.60 -1.44 -6.90
CA LEU A 53 6.96 -1.89 -5.66
C LEU A 53 7.09 -0.83 -4.55
N TYR A 54 8.28 -0.29 -4.35
CA TYR A 54 8.51 0.79 -3.37
C TYR A 54 7.62 2.00 -3.65
N TYR A 55 7.46 2.39 -4.92
CA TYR A 55 6.54 3.46 -5.30
C TYR A 55 5.10 3.15 -4.86
N HIS A 56 4.59 1.95 -5.15
CA HIS A 56 3.22 1.59 -4.73
C HIS A 56 3.04 1.55 -3.21
N LEU A 57 4.01 1.01 -2.47
CA LEU A 57 4.00 0.99 -1.00
C LEU A 57 4.02 2.41 -0.45
N SER A 58 4.83 3.31 -1.02
CA SER A 58 4.88 4.72 -0.62
C SER A 58 3.54 5.43 -0.84
N GLU A 59 2.84 5.15 -1.94
CA GLU A 59 1.53 5.77 -2.22
C GLU A 59 0.46 5.28 -1.23
N LEU A 60 0.44 4.00 -0.91
CA LEU A 60 -0.45 3.42 0.11
C LEU A 60 -0.12 3.95 1.52
N HIS A 61 1.17 4.09 1.83
CA HIS A 61 1.66 4.62 3.10
C HIS A 61 1.30 6.10 3.28
N ARG A 62 1.52 6.92 2.24
CA ARG A 62 1.14 8.34 2.25
C ARG A 62 -0.36 8.54 2.46
N ALA A 63 -1.19 7.64 1.94
CA ALA A 63 -2.63 7.64 2.18
C ALA A 63 -3.03 7.11 3.59
N GLY A 64 -2.06 6.65 4.38
CA GLY A 64 -2.29 6.07 5.70
C GLY A 64 -3.12 4.78 5.65
N ILE A 65 -3.08 4.05 4.53
CA ILE A 65 -3.77 2.78 4.35
C ILE A 65 -2.94 1.65 4.96
N ILE A 66 -1.62 1.72 4.76
CA ILE A 66 -0.62 0.82 5.36
C ILE A 66 0.37 1.60 6.21
N GLU A 67 1.05 0.91 7.10
CA GLU A 67 2.16 1.45 7.89
C GLU A 67 3.31 0.45 8.01
N VAL A 68 4.51 0.96 8.29
CA VAL A 68 5.66 0.11 8.66
C VAL A 68 5.40 -0.38 10.09
N ALA A 69 5.34 -1.68 10.27
CA ALA A 69 5.13 -2.32 11.56
C ALA A 69 6.46 -2.50 12.30
N GLU A 70 7.49 -2.91 11.58
CA GLU A 70 8.82 -3.21 12.10
C GLU A 70 9.86 -3.14 10.98
N TYR A 71 11.12 -3.09 11.39
CA TYR A 71 12.27 -3.34 10.54
C TYR A 71 12.82 -4.72 10.91
N ARG A 72 13.00 -5.58 9.90
CA ARG A 72 13.49 -6.95 10.08
C ARG A 72 14.91 -7.05 9.57
N GLU A 73 15.82 -7.42 10.45
CA GLU A 73 17.21 -7.71 10.08
C GLU A 73 17.26 -8.90 9.13
N VAL A 74 18.03 -8.76 8.05
CA VAL A 74 18.23 -9.77 7.01
C VAL A 74 19.72 -9.92 6.77
N GLY A 75 20.41 -10.57 7.71
CA GLY A 75 21.87 -10.75 7.66
C GLY A 75 22.63 -9.43 7.75
N GLY A 76 23.88 -9.39 7.26
CA GLY A 76 24.77 -8.23 7.31
C GLY A 76 24.43 -7.07 6.37
N GLY A 77 23.16 -6.92 5.98
CA GLY A 77 22.67 -5.89 5.08
C GLY A 77 21.77 -4.86 5.77
N ALA A 78 21.19 -3.94 4.99
CA ALA A 78 20.21 -3.00 5.51
C ALA A 78 18.92 -3.74 5.92
N PRO A 79 18.30 -3.37 7.05
CA PRO A 79 17.09 -4.03 7.51
C PRO A 79 15.91 -3.78 6.57
N GLU A 80 15.04 -4.78 6.45
CA GLU A 80 13.89 -4.75 5.57
C GLU A 80 12.65 -4.18 6.26
N LYS A 81 11.88 -3.35 5.55
CA LYS A 81 10.58 -2.88 6.04
C LYS A 81 9.54 -3.99 5.99
N VAL A 82 8.83 -4.16 7.11
CA VAL A 82 7.67 -5.01 7.24
C VAL A 82 6.42 -4.15 7.36
N TRP A 83 5.41 -4.46 6.56
CA TRP A 83 4.21 -3.66 6.37
C TRP A 83 2.97 -4.34 6.97
N LYS A 84 2.02 -3.53 7.42
CA LYS A 84 0.68 -3.98 7.84
C LYS A 84 -0.40 -3.02 7.37
N LEU A 85 -1.65 -3.51 7.27
CA LEU A 85 -2.80 -2.63 7.08
C LEU A 85 -3.02 -1.80 8.34
N LYS A 86 -3.08 -0.47 8.17
CA LYS A 86 -3.47 0.49 9.21
C LYS A 86 -4.99 0.68 9.23
N LYS A 87 -5.60 0.74 8.04
CA LYS A 87 -7.05 0.89 7.87
C LYS A 87 -7.63 -0.33 7.16
N LYS A 88 -8.70 -0.87 7.72
CA LYS A 88 -9.45 -2.00 7.14
C LYS A 88 -10.72 -1.56 6.41
N ARG A 89 -11.16 -0.32 6.65
CA ARG A 89 -12.34 0.29 6.04
C ARG A 89 -12.06 1.77 5.82
N ILE A 90 -12.51 2.28 4.68
CA ILE A 90 -12.55 3.70 4.37
C ILE A 90 -14.01 3.98 4.03
N VAL A 91 -14.62 4.92 4.74
CA VAL A 91 -15.96 5.42 4.44
C VAL A 91 -15.76 6.80 3.82
N ILE A 92 -16.46 7.05 2.72
CA ILE A 92 -16.35 8.28 1.95
C ILE A 92 -17.77 8.75 1.68
N ASP A 93 -18.12 9.87 2.28
CA ASP A 93 -19.36 10.56 1.97
C ASP A 93 -19.17 11.30 0.64
N LEU A 94 -20.05 11.02 -0.32
CA LEU A 94 -20.03 11.65 -1.65
C LEU A 94 -20.83 12.94 -1.70
N LEU A 95 -21.59 13.22 -0.63
CA LEU A 95 -22.35 14.45 -0.44
C LEU A 95 -21.67 15.21 0.69
N GLU A 96 -21.30 16.46 0.46
CA GLU A 96 -21.03 17.39 1.55
C GLU A 96 -22.40 17.84 2.07
N GLU A 97 -22.68 17.66 3.36
CA GLU A 97 -23.84 18.32 3.96
C GLU A 97 -23.65 19.84 3.80
N ALA A 98 -24.64 20.48 3.18
CA ALA A 98 -24.61 21.89 2.80
C ALA A 98 -24.65 22.84 4.00
#